data_AF-A0A7J9BB94-F1
#
_entry.id   AF-A0A7J9BB94-F1
#
_cell.length_a   1.000
_cell.length_b   1.000
_cell.length_c   1.000
_cell.angle_alpha   90.00
_cell.angle_beta   90.00
_cell.angle_gamma   90.00
#
_symmetry.space_group_name_H-M   'P 1'
#
loop_
_entity.id
_entity.type
_entity.pdbx_description
1 polymer ?
#
loop_
_entity_poly.entity_id
_entity_poly.type
_entity_poly.pdbx_seq_one_letter_code
_entity_poly.pdbx_strand_id
1 'polypeptide(L)'
;MATEEDSAVKEPLDLIRLSLDERIYVKLRSDRELRGKLHAYDQHLNMILGDVEEIVTTVEIDDETYEEIVRVYYYFTTSFSKIWSIALTVLKAKI
;
A
#
# COMPACT_ATOMS: atom_id res chain seq x y z
N MET A 1 33.33 18.68 4.92
CA MET A 1 32.89 18.02 6.16
C MET A 1 31.40 17.84 6.00
N ALA A 2 30.97 16.68 5.48
CA ALA A 2 29.55 16.40 5.32
C ALA A 2 28.99 16.15 6.73
N THR A 3 28.09 17.02 7.17
CA THR A 3 27.47 16.96 8.49
C THR A 3 26.55 15.74 8.54
N GLU A 4 26.76 14.86 9.52
CA GLU A 4 25.98 13.63 9.82
C GLU A 4 24.51 13.91 10.27
N GLU A 5 23.93 15.03 9.85
CA GLU A 5 22.61 15.51 10.24
C GLU A 5 21.51 15.13 9.23
N ASP A 6 21.88 14.62 8.05
CA ASP A 6 20.94 14.26 6.97
C ASP A 6 20.28 12.88 7.17
N SER A 7 20.66 12.18 8.24
CA SER A 7 20.12 10.87 8.64
C SER A 7 19.16 10.95 9.84
N ALA A 8 19.01 12.13 10.46
CA ALA A 8 18.09 12.32 11.56
C ALA A 8 16.68 12.59 11.01
N VAL A 9 15.76 11.66 11.25
CA VAL A 9 14.33 11.83 10.93
C VAL A 9 13.77 12.95 11.83
N LYS A 10 13.73 14.18 11.31
CA LYS A 10 13.19 15.36 12.02
C LYS A 10 11.68 15.46 11.82
N GLU A 11 11.20 15.10 10.64
CA GLU A 11 9.77 15.07 10.32
C GLU A 11 9.34 13.67 9.86
N PRO A 12 8.06 13.27 10.08
CA PRO A 12 7.55 11.97 9.63
C PRO A 12 7.72 11.72 8.13
N LEU A 13 7.77 12.78 7.31
CA LEU A 13 7.98 12.71 5.86
C LEU A 13 9.43 12.40 5.48
N ASP A 14 10.39 12.69 6.35
CA ASP A 14 11.81 12.39 6.09
C ASP A 14 12.06 10.88 6.10
N LEU A 15 11.28 10.11 6.87
CA LEU A 15 11.34 8.66 6.81
C LEU A 15 10.95 8.12 5.42
N ILE A 16 9.91 8.70 4.80
CA ILE A 16 9.43 8.28 3.47
C ILE A 16 10.44 8.71 2.38
N ARG A 17 11.12 9.85 2.56
CA ARG A 17 12.23 10.29 1.71
C ARG A 17 13.35 9.26 1.68
N LEU A 18 13.73 8.74 2.84
CA LEU A 18 14.79 7.75 2.98
C LEU A 18 14.40 6.39 2.38
N SER A 19 13.11 6.06 2.35
CA SER A 19 12.58 4.81 1.78
C SER A 19 12.26 4.87 0.27
N LEU A 20 12.69 5.90 -0.45
CA LEU A 20 12.65 5.89 -1.92
C LEU A 20 13.48 4.73 -2.47
N ASP A 21 12.98 4.06 -3.50
CA ASP A 21 13.51 2.83 -4.07
C ASP A 21 13.53 1.60 -3.14
N GLU A 22 13.06 1.71 -1.90
CA GLU A 22 12.90 0.58 -0.98
C GLU A 22 11.53 -0.09 -1.10
N ARG A 23 11.44 -1.33 -0.61
CA ARG A 23 10.18 -2.07 -0.54
C ARG A 23 9.44 -1.69 0.75
N ILE A 24 8.31 -1.03 0.59
CA ILE A 24 7.49 -0.54 1.70
C ILE A 24 6.26 -1.42 1.94
N TYR A 25 5.76 -1.40 3.17
CA TYR A 25 4.49 -1.99 3.57
C TYR A 25 3.49 -0.88 3.89
N VAL A 26 2.34 -0.89 3.24
CA VAL A 26 1.27 0.11 3.43
C VAL A 26 -0.01 -0.60 3.82
N LYS A 27 -0.47 -0.35 5.05
CA LYS A 27 -1.77 -0.81 5.52
C LYS A 27 -2.84 0.22 5.14
N LEU A 28 -3.80 -0.21 4.32
CA LEU A 28 -4.96 0.58 3.94
C LEU A 28 -6.13 0.32 4.92
N ARG A 29 -7.23 1.03 4.70
CA ARG A 29 -8.49 0.74 5.38
C ARG A 29 -9.11 -0.56 4.84
N SER A 30 -10.00 -1.17 5.61
CA SER A 30 -10.75 -2.38 5.24
C SER A 30 -9.88 -3.64 5.08
N ASP A 31 -8.88 -3.81 5.94
CA ASP A 31 -8.00 -5.00 5.97
C ASP A 31 -7.31 -5.32 4.63
N ARG A 32 -7.00 -4.24 3.90
CA ARG A 32 -6.23 -4.24 2.67
C ARG A 32 -4.80 -3.82 2.96
N GLU A 33 -3.85 -4.54 2.40
CA GLU A 33 -2.42 -4.30 2.61
C GLU A 33 -1.71 -4.31 1.26
N LEU A 34 -0.79 -3.37 1.07
CA LEU A 34 0.04 -3.26 -0.13
C LEU A 34 1.50 -3.43 0.22
N ARG A 35 2.22 -4.23 -0.57
CA ARG A 35 3.66 -4.42 -0.46
C ARG A 35 4.29 -4.18 -1.81
N GLY A 36 5.11 -3.14 -1.93
CA GLY A 36 5.68 -2.75 -3.22
C GLY A 36 6.87 -1.82 -3.07
N LYS A 37 7.60 -1.62 -4.17
CA LYS A 37 8.75 -0.72 -4.24
C LYS A 37 8.27 0.73 -4.39
N LEU A 38 8.69 1.63 -3.51
CA LEU A 38 8.32 3.05 -3.60
C LEU A 38 9.13 3.74 -4.69
N HIS A 39 8.48 4.19 -5.76
CA HIS A 39 9.14 4.92 -6.86
C HIS A 39 9.04 6.44 -6.68
N ALA A 40 7.90 6.93 -6.21
CA ALA A 40 7.69 8.37 -5.98
C ALA A 40 6.57 8.59 -4.95
N TYR A 41 6.58 9.76 -4.32
CA TYR A 41 5.51 10.22 -3.45
C TYR A 41 5.35 11.75 -3.54
N ASP A 42 4.23 12.29 -3.04
CA ASP A 42 4.00 13.73 -2.93
C ASP A 42 3.69 14.17 -1.48
N GLN A 43 3.48 15.48 -1.29
CA GLN A 43 3.14 16.06 0.02
C GLN A 43 1.80 15.57 0.62
N HIS A 44 0.92 14.97 -0.18
CA HIS A 44 -0.36 14.41 0.26
C HIS A 44 -0.26 12.91 0.58
N LEU A 45 0.94 12.32 0.50
CA LEU A 45 1.19 10.88 0.61
C LEU A 45 0.53 10.06 -0.50
N ASN A 46 0.28 10.66 -1.67
CA ASN A 46 0.04 9.87 -2.86
C ASN A 46 1.34 9.16 -3.22
N MET A 47 1.29 7.84 -3.39
CA MET A 47 2.47 7.01 -3.64
C MET A 47 2.38 6.31 -4.99
N ILE A 48 3.50 6.25 -5.70
CA ILE A 48 3.70 5.43 -6.89
C ILE A 48 4.51 4.21 -6.46
N LEU A 49 3.90 3.03 -6.56
CA LEU A 49 4.52 1.76 -6.19
C LEU A 49 4.76 0.89 -7.44
N GLY A 50 5.92 0.25 -7.50
CA GLY A 50 6.26 -0.82 -8.44
C GLY A 50 6.18 -2.20 -7.79
N ASP A 51 6.04 -3.24 -8.61
CA ASP A 51 6.02 -4.66 -8.17
C ASP A 51 5.14 -4.92 -6.94
N VAL A 52 3.88 -4.46 -7.04
CA VAL A 52 2.95 -4.44 -5.90
C VAL A 52 2.28 -5.79 -5.73
N GLU A 53 2.32 -6.26 -4.48
CA GLU A 53 1.49 -7.34 -3.95
C GLU A 53 0.39 -6.71 -3.08
N GLU A 54 -0.86 -6.92 -3.47
CA GLU A 54 -2.02 -6.53 -2.67
C GLU A 54 -2.58 -7.75 -1.94
N ILE A 55 -2.86 -7.59 -0.65
CA ILE A 55 -3.42 -8.59 0.24
C ILE A 55 -4.75 -8.05 0.77
N VAL A 56 -5.83 -8.82 0.63
CA VAL A 56 -7.15 -8.45 1.16
C VAL A 56 -7.63 -9.55 2.08
N THR A 57 -7.90 -9.21 3.34
CA THR A 57 -8.47 -10.14 4.32
C THR A 57 -9.96 -9.87 4.49
N THR A 58 -10.79 -10.89 4.31
CA THR A 58 -12.23 -10.80 4.55
C THR A 58 -12.65 -11.85 5.56
N VAL A 59 -13.48 -11.44 6.52
CA VAL A 59 -14.11 -12.34 7.49
C VAL A 59 -15.58 -12.46 7.11
N GLU A 60 -15.99 -13.64 6.69
CA GLU A 60 -17.38 -13.99 6.40
C GLU A 60 -17.89 -14.88 7.55
N ILE A 61 -19.10 -14.62 8.02
CA ILE A 61 -19.78 -15.50 9.00
C ILE A 61 -20.78 -16.32 8.20
N ASP A 62 -20.73 -17.64 8.33
CA ASP A 62 -21.73 -18.51 7.74
C ASP A 62 -23.06 -18.38 8.50
N ASP A 63 -24.13 -17.99 7.80
CA ASP A 63 -25.43 -17.73 8.43
C ASP A 63 -26.12 -19.01 8.97
N GLU A 64 -25.68 -20.19 8.54
CA GLU A 64 -26.25 -21.48 8.97
C GLU A 64 -25.44 -22.15 10.08
N THR A 65 -24.11 -22.10 10.00
CA THR A 65 -23.21 -22.78 10.96
C THR A 65 -22.62 -21.84 12.01
N TYR A 66 -22.76 -20.52 11.86
CA TYR A 66 -22.10 -19.49 12.67
C TYR A 66 -20.57 -19.61 12.70
N GLU A 67 -19.98 -20.31 11.73
CA GLU A 67 -18.53 -20.45 11.63
C GLU A 67 -17.91 -19.18 11.02
N GLU A 68 -16.77 -18.76 11.57
CA GLU A 68 -15.96 -17.67 11.03
C GLU A 68 -15.05 -18.19 9.91
N ILE A 69 -15.29 -17.73 8.69
CA ILE A 69 -14.47 -18.05 7.52
C ILE A 69 -13.57 -16.85 7.22
N VAL A 70 -12.28 -17.00 7.53
CA VAL A 70 -11.26 -16.01 7.16
C VAL A 70 -10.70 -16.34 5.77
N ARG A 71 -10.85 -15.42 4.82
CA ARG A 71 -10.27 -15.54 3.47
C ARG A 71 -9.21 -14.47 3.26
N VAL A 72 -8.10 -14.88 2.67
CA VAL A 72 -6.99 -13.99 2.30
C VAL A 72 -6.78 -14.07 0.79
N TYR A 73 -6.96 -12.95 0.09
CA TYR A 73 -6.79 -12.84 -1.36
C TYR A 73 -5.47 -12.13 -1.68
N TYR A 74 -4.69 -12.69 -2.61
CA TYR A 74 -3.44 -12.11 -3.10
C TYR A 74 -3.58 -11.65 -4.56
N TYR A 75 -3.26 -10.39 -4.82
CA TYR A 75 -3.23 -9.82 -6.17
C TYR A 75 -1.81 -9.34 -6.52
N PHE A 76 -1.29 -9.78 -7.66
CA PHE A 76 0.02 -9.37 -8.17
C PHE A 76 -0.15 -8.47 -9.39
N THR A 77 0.48 -7.29 -9.40
CA THR A 77 0.43 -6.38 -10.54
C THR A 77 1.54 -6.69 -11.54
N THR A 78 1.49 -7.85 -12.21
CA THR A 78 2.43 -8.19 -13.29
C THR A 78 1.97 -7.55 -14.61
N SER A 79 2.49 -6.36 -14.92
CA SER A 79 2.42 -5.69 -16.24
C SER A 79 1.06 -5.17 -16.78
N PHE A 80 1.02 -3.83 -16.92
CA PHE A 80 0.40 -2.95 -17.93
C PHE A 80 -1.02 -3.16 -18.52
N SER A 81 -1.75 -4.25 -18.28
CA SER A 81 -3.14 -4.39 -18.80
C SER A 81 -4.22 -4.04 -17.74
N LYS A 82 -3.89 -4.14 -16.45
CA LYS A 82 -4.83 -3.90 -15.33
C LYS A 82 -4.69 -2.54 -14.63
N ILE A 83 -3.74 -1.71 -15.04
CA ILE A 83 -3.49 -0.40 -14.40
C ILE A 83 -4.67 0.57 -14.58
N TRP A 84 -5.47 0.43 -15.65
CA TRP A 84 -6.70 1.21 -15.81
C TRP A 84 -7.82 0.83 -14.82
N SER A 85 -7.74 -0.33 -14.16
CA SER A 85 -8.73 -0.73 -13.15
C SER A 85 -8.37 -0.26 -11.73
N ILE A 86 -7.08 -0.09 -11.42
CA ILE A 86 -6.62 0.33 -10.08
C ILE A 86 -6.52 1.86 -9.98
N ALA A 87 -6.16 2.56 -11.06
CA ALA A 87 -6.17 4.03 -11.09
C ALA A 87 -7.58 4.64 -10.86
N LEU A 88 -8.65 3.89 -11.14
CA LEU A 88 -10.03 4.36 -10.94
C LEU A 88 -10.57 4.08 -9.52
N THR A 89 -9.94 3.20 -8.74
CA THR A 89 -10.48 2.76 -7.45
C THR A 89 -10.06 3.68 -6.29
N VAL A 90 -8.93 4.39 -6.40
CA VAL A 90 -8.51 5.35 -5.37
C VAL A 90 -9.28 6.69 -5.45
N LEU A 91 -9.82 7.04 -6.62
CA LEU A 91 -10.59 8.29 -6.80
C LEU A 91 -12.07 8.17 -6.41
N LYS A 92 -12.61 6.96 -6.24
CA LYS A 92 -14.02 6.74 -5.84
C LYS A 92 -14.25 6.68 -4.33
N ALA A 93 -13.20 6.68 -3.51
CA ALA A 93 -13.32 6.58 -2.05
C ALA A 93 -13.44 7.95 -1.34
N LYS A 94 -13.76 9.04 -2.06
CA LYS A 94 -13.89 10.40 -1.51
C LYS A 94 -15.17 11.14 -1.90
N ILE A 95 -16.24 10.42 -2.23
CA ILE A 95 -17.63 10.93 -2.26
C ILE A 95 -18.50 9.96 -1.49
#